data_AF-A0A7T5RNC7-F1
#
_entry.id   AF-A0A7T5RNC7-F1
#
_cell.length_a   1.000
_cell.length_b   1.000
_cell.length_c   1.000
_cell.angle_alpha   90.00
_cell.angle_beta   90.00
_cell.angle_gamma   90.00
#
_symmetry.space_group_name_H-M   'P 1'
#
loop_
_entity.id
_entity.type
_entity.pdbx_description
1 polymer ?
#
loop_
_entity_poly.entity_id
_entity_poly.type
_entity_poly.pdbx_seq_one_letter_code
_entity_poly.pdbx_strand_id
1 'polypeptide(L)'
;MKNKLTIKQKLFCQHYIETLGNGTESILRAGYRINKKDGHPDRILAKSLASENLTKPHILAYINSLLEKSGLNDENVAAQHWFLVNQSADLSVKARAIDMYYKLRNKYAQTDNIDIGVHAELHAVIEHIRTILPIAGQ
;
A
#
# COMPACT_ATOMS: atom_id res chain seq x y z
N MET A 1 -19.20 9.73 17.27
CA MET A 1 -19.32 8.58 18.19
C MET A 1 -18.11 7.67 17.98
N LYS A 2 -17.36 7.29 19.04
CA LYS A 2 -16.30 6.26 18.94
C LYS A 2 -17.02 4.92 18.71
N ASN A 3 -17.06 4.43 17.46
CA ASN A 3 -17.68 3.14 17.13
C ASN A 3 -16.85 2.01 17.75
N LYS A 4 -17.26 1.56 18.93
CA LYS A 4 -16.67 0.44 19.66
C LYS A 4 -16.98 -0.85 18.89
N LEU A 5 -15.94 -1.61 18.52
CA LEU A 5 -16.13 -2.90 17.87
C LEU A 5 -16.92 -3.85 18.78
N THR A 6 -17.88 -4.56 18.18
CA THR A 6 -18.59 -5.66 18.82
C THR A 6 -17.65 -6.86 19.00
N ILE A 7 -18.03 -7.79 19.89
CA ILE A 7 -17.27 -9.03 20.13
C ILE A 7 -17.08 -9.82 18.82
N LYS A 8 -18.15 -9.94 18.01
CA LYS A 8 -18.09 -10.66 16.73
C LYS A 8 -17.16 -9.98 15.72
N GLN A 9 -17.16 -8.66 15.65
CA GLN A 9 -16.22 -7.93 14.77
C GLN A 9 -14.77 -8.12 15.23
N LYS A 10 -14.50 -8.12 16.54
CA LYS A 10 -13.15 -8.42 17.05
C LYS A 10 -12.71 -9.84 16.70
N LEU A 11 -13.58 -10.83 16.89
CA LEU A 11 -13.31 -12.22 16.50
C LEU A 11 -13.10 -12.36 15.00
N PHE A 12 -13.91 -11.67 14.19
CA PHE A 12 -13.72 -11.62 12.74
C PHE A 12 -12.32 -11.11 12.40
N CYS A 13 -11.87 -10.00 13.00
CA CYS A 13 -10.54 -9.46 12.74
C CYS A 13 -9.43 -10.44 13.14
N GLN A 14 -9.57 -11.08 14.30
CA GLN A 14 -8.59 -12.07 14.78
C GLN A 14 -8.47 -13.26 13.81
N HIS A 15 -9.61 -13.85 13.41
CA HIS A 15 -9.62 -14.95 12.44
C HIS A 15 -9.17 -14.51 11.04
N TYR A 16 -9.38 -13.24 10.68
CA TYR A 16 -8.91 -12.71 9.40
C TYR A 16 -7.39 -12.74 9.29
N ILE A 17 -6.69 -12.41 10.37
CA ILE A 17 -5.23 -12.55 10.44
C ILE A 17 -4.82 -14.02 10.44
N GLU A 18 -5.45 -14.85 11.29
CA GLU A 18 -5.12 -16.29 11.41
C GLU A 18 -5.32 -17.07 10.11
N THR A 19 -6.31 -16.68 9.30
CA THR A 19 -6.64 -17.33 8.03
C THR A 19 -5.94 -16.68 6.83
N LEU A 20 -4.95 -15.81 7.07
CA LEU A 20 -4.17 -15.12 6.05
C LEU A 20 -5.05 -14.34 5.05
N GLY A 21 -6.08 -13.67 5.56
CA GLY A 21 -6.96 -12.81 4.78
C GLY A 21 -8.22 -13.50 4.21
N ASN A 22 -8.55 -14.72 4.65
CA ASN A 22 -9.79 -15.37 4.22
C ASN A 22 -11.02 -14.82 4.98
N GLY A 23 -11.66 -13.81 4.40
CA GLY A 23 -12.83 -13.16 5.00
C GLY A 23 -14.03 -14.09 5.23
N THR A 24 -14.31 -15.00 4.30
CA THR A 24 -15.47 -15.90 4.40
C THR A 24 -15.31 -16.85 5.58
N GLU A 25 -14.13 -17.47 5.70
CA GLU A 25 -13.80 -18.35 6.82
C GLU A 25 -13.79 -17.61 8.15
N SER A 26 -13.33 -16.35 8.14
CA SER A 26 -13.31 -15.50 9.34
C SER A 26 -14.71 -15.19 9.87
N ILE A 27 -15.69 -14.96 8.99
CA ILE A 27 -17.10 -14.75 9.39
C ILE A 27 -17.70 -16.03 9.99
N LEU A 28 -17.41 -17.19 9.38
CA LEU A 28 -17.85 -18.50 9.87
C LEU A 28 -17.32 -18.74 11.30
N ARG A 29 -16.02 -18.56 11.51
CA ARG A 29 -15.38 -18.76 12.83
C ARG A 29 -15.83 -17.73 13.87
N ALA A 30 -16.09 -16.48 13.46
CA ALA A 30 -16.55 -15.43 14.34
C ALA A 30 -18.02 -15.60 14.82
N GLY A 31 -18.71 -16.64 14.38
CA GLY A 31 -20.05 -16.99 14.87
C GLY A 31 -21.14 -16.01 14.41
N TYR A 32 -21.01 -15.46 13.20
CA TYR A 32 -22.09 -14.70 12.58
C TYR A 32 -23.28 -15.62 12.30
N ARG A 33 -24.50 -15.06 12.33
CA ARG A 33 -25.72 -15.80 12.00
C ARG A 33 -25.85 -15.88 10.49
N ILE A 34 -25.39 -16.98 9.91
CA ILE A 34 -25.33 -17.17 8.46
C ILE A 34 -25.86 -18.54 8.03
N ASN A 35 -26.69 -19.19 8.83
CA ASN A 35 -27.19 -20.52 8.47
C ASN A 35 -28.33 -20.42 7.45
N LYS A 36 -28.31 -21.31 6.46
CA LYS A 36 -29.44 -21.58 5.58
C LYS A 36 -30.56 -22.29 6.35
N LYS A 37 -31.73 -22.43 5.71
CA LYS A 37 -32.89 -23.13 6.27
C LYS A 37 -32.61 -24.60 6.58
N ASP A 38 -31.67 -25.22 5.88
CA ASP A 38 -31.23 -26.61 6.06
C ASP A 38 -30.20 -26.79 7.20
N GLY A 39 -29.84 -25.71 7.90
CA GLY A 39 -28.89 -25.72 9.01
C GLY A 39 -27.42 -25.59 8.58
N HIS A 40 -27.11 -25.67 7.29
CA HIS A 40 -25.74 -25.49 6.79
C HIS A 40 -25.37 -24.01 6.68
N PRO A 41 -24.07 -23.63 6.85
CA PRO A 41 -23.66 -22.25 6.67
C PRO A 41 -23.80 -21.75 5.23
N ASP A 42 -24.41 -20.58 5.07
CA ASP A 42 -24.49 -19.82 3.83
C ASP A 42 -23.19 -19.07 3.56
N ARG A 43 -22.33 -19.68 2.74
CA ARG A 43 -21.04 -19.09 2.35
C ARG A 43 -21.18 -17.83 1.48
N ILE A 44 -22.30 -17.66 0.76
CA ILE A 44 -22.54 -16.47 -0.06
C ILE A 44 -22.81 -15.29 0.86
N LEU A 45 -23.66 -15.48 1.87
CA LEU A 45 -23.92 -14.48 2.89
C LEU A 45 -22.64 -14.16 3.71
N ALA A 46 -21.87 -15.20 4.07
CA ALA A 46 -20.59 -15.01 4.78
C ALA A 46 -19.61 -14.14 3.99
N LYS A 47 -19.47 -14.39 2.68
CA LYS A 47 -18.66 -13.57 1.78
C LYS A 47 -19.14 -12.13 1.74
N SER A 48 -20.45 -11.90 1.61
CA SER A 48 -21.03 -10.56 1.59
C SER A 48 -20.76 -9.79 2.89
N LEU A 49 -20.97 -10.44 4.04
CA LEU A 49 -20.68 -9.86 5.36
C LEU A 49 -19.19 -9.58 5.56
N ALA A 50 -18.31 -10.44 5.06
CA ALA A 50 -16.88 -10.19 5.08
C ALA A 50 -16.51 -8.93 4.29
N SER A 51 -17.03 -8.78 3.06
CA SER A 51 -16.83 -7.58 2.25
C SER A 51 -17.35 -6.32 2.96
N GLU A 52 -18.54 -6.39 3.56
CA GLU A 52 -19.10 -5.27 4.33
C GLU A 52 -18.25 -4.92 5.57
N ASN A 53 -17.73 -5.93 6.28
CA ASN A 53 -16.83 -5.68 7.41
C ASN A 53 -15.53 -5.02 6.96
N LEU A 54 -14.96 -5.46 5.84
CA LEU A 54 -13.70 -4.94 5.31
C LEU A 54 -13.82 -3.52 4.72
N THR A 55 -15.03 -2.99 4.50
CA THR A 55 -15.21 -1.57 4.12
C THR A 55 -15.39 -0.65 5.33
N LYS A 56 -15.59 -1.20 6.54
CA LYS A 56 -15.82 -0.39 7.75
C LYS A 56 -14.50 0.15 8.30
N PRO A 57 -14.31 1.48 8.40
CA PRO A 57 -13.03 2.08 8.80
C PRO A 57 -12.51 1.62 10.18
N HIS A 58 -13.41 1.44 11.14
CA HIS A 58 -13.05 1.00 12.49
C HIS A 58 -12.62 -0.47 12.54
N ILE A 59 -13.15 -1.33 11.66
CA ILE A 59 -12.72 -2.72 11.52
C ILE A 59 -11.33 -2.76 10.87
N LEU A 60 -11.13 -2.02 9.78
CA LEU A 60 -9.83 -1.90 9.12
C LEU A 60 -8.75 -1.39 10.08
N ALA A 61 -9.05 -0.35 10.86
CA ALA A 61 -8.13 0.17 11.87
C ALA A 61 -7.75 -0.90 12.92
N TYR A 62 -8.69 -1.74 13.32
CA TYR A 62 -8.41 -2.82 14.28
C TYR A 62 -7.58 -3.95 13.65
N ILE A 63 -7.85 -4.33 12.39
CA ILE A 63 -7.03 -5.28 11.62
C ILE A 63 -5.59 -4.76 11.52
N ASN A 64 -5.40 -3.49 11.15
CA ASN A 64 -4.07 -2.88 11.06
C ASN A 64 -3.35 -2.91 12.41
N SER A 65 -4.05 -2.59 13.52
CA SER A 65 -3.47 -2.69 14.86
C SER A 65 -3.05 -4.13 15.22
N LEU A 66 -3.78 -5.15 14.77
CA LEU A 66 -3.38 -6.55 14.97
C LEU A 66 -2.15 -6.90 14.13
N LEU A 67 -2.09 -6.44 12.88
CA LEU A 67 -0.94 -6.64 12.00
C LEU A 67 0.33 -5.97 12.55
N GLU A 68 0.23 -4.72 12.98
CA GLU A 68 1.32 -3.99 13.63
C GLU A 68 1.83 -4.73 14.87
N LYS A 69 0.92 -5.22 15.73
CA LYS A 69 1.28 -6.03 16.91
C LYS A 69 1.92 -7.36 16.56
N SER A 70 1.56 -7.95 15.41
CA SER A 70 2.18 -9.17 14.90
C SER A 70 3.55 -8.95 14.25
N GLY A 71 4.03 -7.70 14.18
CA GLY A 71 5.35 -7.36 13.64
C GLY A 71 5.31 -6.85 12.20
N LEU A 72 4.14 -6.66 11.60
CA LEU A 72 4.01 -5.97 10.31
C LEU A 72 3.93 -4.46 10.54
N ASN A 73 5.05 -3.87 10.98
CA ASN A 73 5.20 -2.47 11.33
C ASN A 73 6.51 -1.89 10.77
N ASP A 74 6.65 -0.56 10.84
CA ASP A 74 7.79 0.18 10.31
C ASP A 74 9.10 -0.22 10.99
N GLU A 75 9.08 -0.52 12.29
CA GLU A 75 10.27 -0.96 13.03
C GLU A 75 10.83 -2.28 12.49
N ASN A 76 9.97 -3.26 12.21
CA ASN A 76 10.39 -4.52 11.61
C ASN A 76 10.91 -4.30 10.18
N VAL A 77 10.23 -3.50 9.36
CA VAL A 77 10.70 -3.18 8.00
C VAL A 77 12.08 -2.50 8.06
N ALA A 78 12.30 -1.57 8.98
CA ALA A 78 13.59 -0.92 9.20
C ALA A 78 14.66 -1.91 9.65
N ALA A 79 14.35 -2.87 10.52
CA ALA A 79 15.28 -3.91 10.94
C ALA A 79 15.69 -4.82 9.76
N GLN A 80 14.73 -5.25 8.94
CA GLN A 80 15.02 -6.02 7.72
C GLN A 80 15.87 -5.21 6.73
N HIS A 81 15.54 -3.93 6.55
CA HIS A 81 16.32 -3.02 5.70
C HIS A 81 17.75 -2.86 6.20
N TRP A 82 17.95 -2.69 7.51
CA TRP A 82 19.27 -2.62 8.13
C TRP A 82 20.07 -3.91 7.89
N PHE A 83 19.45 -5.08 8.01
CA PHE A 83 20.08 -6.35 7.68
C PHE A 83 20.53 -6.39 6.21
N LEU A 84 19.67 -5.98 5.27
CA LEU A 84 19.98 -5.95 3.83
C LEU A 84 21.11 -4.99 3.45
N VAL A 85 21.26 -3.87 4.19
CA VAL A 85 22.38 -2.94 3.99
C VAL A 85 23.70 -3.55 4.47
N ASN A 86 23.68 -4.34 5.55
CA ASN A 86 24.91 -4.84 6.17
C ASN A 86 25.39 -6.20 5.63
N GLN A 87 24.52 -6.98 4.98
CA GLN A 87 24.91 -8.25 4.37
C GLN A 87 25.96 -8.11 3.24
N SER A 88 26.63 -9.22 2.90
CA SER A 88 27.65 -9.33 1.86
C SER A 88 27.45 -10.51 0.90
N ALA A 89 26.30 -11.18 0.96
CA ALA A 89 25.93 -12.32 0.12
C ALA A 89 25.49 -11.89 -1.30
N ASP A 90 24.78 -10.77 -1.41
CA ASP A 90 24.28 -10.25 -2.70
C ASP A 90 24.45 -8.72 -2.77
N LEU A 91 25.46 -8.28 -3.51
CA LEU A 91 25.78 -6.86 -3.65
C LEU A 91 24.72 -6.08 -4.42
N SER A 92 23.95 -6.71 -5.32
CA SER A 92 22.87 -6.07 -6.08
C SER A 92 21.67 -5.77 -5.18
N VAL A 93 21.32 -6.69 -4.28
CA VAL A 93 20.31 -6.44 -3.23
C VAL A 93 20.80 -5.36 -2.26
N LYS A 94 22.07 -5.41 -1.85
CA LYS A 94 22.69 -4.40 -0.97
C LYS A 94 22.60 -3.00 -1.58
N ALA A 95 22.98 -2.87 -2.86
CA ALA A 95 22.95 -1.60 -3.58
C ALA A 95 21.53 -1.00 -3.59
N ARG A 96 20.50 -1.82 -3.86
CA ARG A 96 19.09 -1.39 -3.80
C ARG A 96 18.64 -0.98 -2.39
N ALA A 97 19.11 -1.66 -1.35
CA ALA A 97 18.81 -1.26 0.02
C ALA A 97 19.44 0.09 0.37
N ILE A 98 20.70 0.31 -0.01
CA ILE A 98 21.40 1.60 0.16
C ILE A 98 20.72 2.72 -0.64
N ASP A 99 20.31 2.44 -1.87
CA ASP A 99 19.50 3.35 -2.69
C ASP A 99 18.24 3.81 -1.95
N MET A 100 17.42 2.86 -1.48
CA MET A 100 16.18 3.15 -0.76
C MET A 100 16.45 4.00 0.51
N TYR A 101 17.55 3.75 1.22
CA TYR A 101 17.96 4.54 2.39
C TYR A 101 18.14 6.02 2.03
N TYR A 102 18.86 6.31 0.95
CA TYR A 102 19.11 7.69 0.52
C TYR A 102 17.84 8.37 0.00
N LYS A 103 16.96 7.62 -0.68
CA LYS A 103 15.66 8.12 -1.15
C LYS A 103 14.76 8.54 0.01
N LEU A 104 14.64 7.71 1.06
CA LEU A 104 13.87 8.03 2.28
C LEU A 104 14.41 9.26 3.02
N ARG A 105 15.72 9.52 2.93
CA ARG A 105 16.37 10.70 3.55
C ARG A 105 16.33 11.95 2.67
N ASN A 106 15.67 11.90 1.51
CA ASN A 106 15.66 12.96 0.52
C ASN A 106 17.08 13.45 0.15
N LYS A 107 18.05 12.53 0.13
CA LYS A 107 19.46 12.78 -0.22
C LYS A 107 19.78 12.46 -1.68
N TYR A 108 18.79 11.95 -2.42
CA TYR A 108 18.87 11.87 -3.87
C TYR A 108 18.97 13.27 -4.47
N ALA A 109 19.68 13.40 -5.59
CA ALA A 109 19.63 14.62 -6.37
C ALA A 109 18.15 14.94 -6.63
N GLN A 110 17.71 16.14 -6.23
CA GLN A 110 16.39 16.61 -6.59
C GLN A 110 16.38 16.69 -8.11
N THR A 111 15.62 15.83 -8.76
CA THR A 111 15.21 16.09 -10.13
C THR A 111 14.22 17.22 -10.00
N ASP A 112 14.72 18.46 -10.07
CA ASP A 112 13.86 19.61 -10.28
C ASP A 112 12.97 19.24 -11.47
N ASN A 113 11.66 19.15 -11.23
CA ASN A 113 10.71 19.14 -12.31
C ASN A 113 11.00 20.42 -13.08
N ILE A 114 11.70 20.31 -14.21
CA ILE A 114 11.98 21.42 -15.10
C ILE A 114 10.61 22.00 -15.42
N ASP A 115 10.36 23.18 -14.86
CA ASP A 115 9.07 23.83 -14.88
C ASP A 115 8.63 23.97 -16.34
N ILE A 116 7.42 23.49 -16.65
CA ILE A 116 6.87 23.42 -18.02
C ILE A 116 6.86 24.83 -18.66
N GLY A 117 6.87 25.89 -17.84
CA GLY A 117 7.00 27.28 -18.27
C GLY A 117 8.32 27.61 -18.99
N VAL A 118 9.45 27.05 -18.58
CA VAL A 118 10.75 27.28 -19.24
C VAL A 118 10.75 26.69 -20.66
N HIS A 119 9.97 25.63 -20.88
CA HIS A 119 9.86 25.01 -22.19
C HIS A 119 9.07 25.87 -23.20
N ALA A 120 8.07 26.63 -22.73
CA ALA A 120 7.28 27.53 -23.56
C ALA A 120 8.11 28.74 -24.05
N GLU A 121 8.92 29.34 -23.18
CA GLU A 121 9.81 30.43 -23.56
C GLU A 121 10.92 29.96 -24.53
N LEU A 122 11.50 28.78 -24.27
CA LEU A 122 12.48 28.17 -25.15
C LEU A 122 11.89 27.88 -26.54
N HIS A 123 10.64 27.39 -26.59
CA HIS A 123 9.94 27.13 -27.84
C HIS A 123 9.65 28.43 -28.61
N ALA A 124 9.24 29.50 -27.92
CA ALA A 124 9.02 30.81 -28.54
C ALA A 124 10.32 31.38 -29.15
N VAL A 125 11.45 31.23 -28.43
CA VAL A 125 12.77 31.64 -28.94
C VAL A 125 13.19 30.81 -30.16
N ILE A 126 12.99 29.49 -30.14
CA ILE A 126 13.30 28.61 -31.27
C ILE A 126 12.48 28.98 -32.52
N GLU A 127 11.18 29.24 -32.36
CA GLU A 127 10.32 29.67 -33.47
C GLU A 127 10.74 31.05 -34.02
N HIS A 128 11.14 31.97 -33.14
CA HIS A 128 11.66 33.26 -33.58
C HIS A 128 12.99 33.11 -34.35
N ILE A 129 13.88 32.22 -33.91
CA ILE A 129 15.14 31.93 -34.62
C ILE A 129 14.86 31.32 -36.01
N ARG A 130 13.87 30.41 -36.12
CA ARG A 130 13.46 29.80 -37.40
C ARG A 130 12.88 30.80 -38.40
N THR A 131 12.22 31.85 -37.93
CA THR A 131 11.68 32.90 -38.82
C THR A 131 12.76 33.86 -39.31
N ILE A 132 13.85 34.03 -38.56
CA ILE A 132 14.96 34.93 -38.91
C ILE A 132 16.04 34.21 -39.74
N LEU A 133 16.23 32.90 -39.54
CA LEU A 133 17.16 32.08 -40.32
C LEU A 133 16.38 31.24 -41.33
N PRO A 134 16.21 31.69 -42.60
CA PRO A 134 15.67 30.83 -43.63
C PRO A 134 16.60 29.63 -43.77
N ILE A 135 16.09 28.44 -43.49
CA ILE A 135 16.81 27.19 -43.73
C ILE A 135 16.99 27.12 -45.25
N ALA A 136 18.19 27.41 -45.72
CA ALA A 136 18.56 27.23 -47.11
C ALA A 136 18.51 25.73 -47.42
N GLY A 137 17.44 25.29 -48.09
CA GLY A 137 17.37 23.98 -48.72
C GLY A 137 16.04 23.25 -48.56
N GLN A 138 15.07 23.58 -49.42
CA GLN A 138 14.56 22.70 -50.48
C GLN A 138 13.80 23.53 -51.51
#